data_AF-A0A958C8A9-F1
#
_entry.id   AF-A0A958C8A9-F1
#
_cell.length_a   1.000
_cell.length_b   1.000
_cell.length_c   1.000
_cell.angle_alpha   90.00
_cell.angle_beta   90.00
_cell.angle_gamma   90.00
#
_symmetry.space_group_name_H-M   'P 1'
#
loop_
_entity.id
_entity.type
_entity.pdbx_description
1 polymer ?
#
loop_
_entity_poly.entity_id
_entity_poly.type
_entity_poly.pdbx_seq_one_letter_code
_entity_poly.pdbx_strand_id
1 'polypeptide(L)'
;GQRLGMVSVVDGTGERSQFELRAGQETAEGVWTSDVQHGQPANSQPWPRDALGWDYLARLPLAQPGTPASITVRNVSDTGDLVLRGVTLIDGRTGTHASLTMPADGAFQRVHSGDVKIYENLEKLPRAYLAG
;
A
#
# COMPACT_ATOMS: atom_id res chain seq x y z
N GLY A 1 18.65 -3.34 0.08
CA GLY A 1 19.34 -2.04 0.09
C GLY A 1 18.96 -1.25 1.32
N GLN A 2 19.04 0.08 1.23
CA GLN A 2 18.61 1.02 2.28
C GLN A 2 17.17 0.75 2.72
N ARG A 3 16.87 0.88 4.01
CA ARG A 3 15.51 0.79 4.54
C ARG A 3 14.75 2.07 4.26
N LEU A 4 13.60 1.96 3.61
CA LEU A 4 12.75 3.09 3.22
C LEU A 4 11.41 3.09 3.94
N GLY A 5 10.84 1.90 4.18
CA GLY A 5 9.53 1.77 4.79
C GLY A 5 9.44 0.65 5.82
N MET A 6 8.37 0.70 6.61
CA MET A 6 7.97 -0.36 7.52
C MET A 6 6.49 -0.65 7.32
N VAL A 7 6.15 -1.91 7.13
CA VAL A 7 4.78 -2.42 7.15
C VAL A 7 4.57 -3.18 8.46
N SER A 8 3.55 -2.79 9.21
CA SER A 8 3.10 -3.51 10.41
C SER A 8 1.69 -4.04 10.18
N VAL A 9 1.49 -5.33 10.42
CA VAL A 9 0.19 -6.00 10.38
C VAL A 9 -0.16 -6.42 11.79
N VAL A 10 -1.34 -6.06 12.28
CA VAL A 10 -1.91 -6.56 13.52
C VAL A 10 -3.12 -7.42 13.17
N ASP A 11 -3.18 -8.63 13.70
CA ASP A 11 -4.29 -9.55 13.48
C ASP A 11 -5.46 -9.33 14.46
N GLY A 12 -6.52 -10.14 14.34
CA GLY A 12 -7.66 -10.10 15.26
C GLY A 12 -7.37 -10.52 16.70
N THR A 13 -6.20 -11.12 16.97
CA THR A 13 -5.76 -11.51 18.32
C THR A 13 -4.87 -10.44 18.97
N GLY A 14 -4.39 -9.47 18.18
CA GLY A 14 -3.45 -8.44 18.60
C GLY A 14 -1.99 -8.78 18.30
N GLU A 15 -1.71 -9.95 17.72
CA GLU A 15 -0.36 -10.33 17.30
C GLU A 15 0.13 -9.40 16.18
N ARG A 16 1.39 -8.96 16.28
CA ARG A 16 2.01 -8.03 15.34
C ARG A 16 3.10 -8.69 14.52
N SER A 17 2.96 -8.60 13.19
CA SER A 17 4.03 -8.89 12.22
C SER A 17 4.61 -7.59 11.66
N GLN A 18 5.93 -7.54 11.44
CA GLN A 18 6.62 -6.38 10.88
C GLN A 18 7.50 -6.76 9.69
N PHE A 19 7.49 -5.92 8.67
CA PHE A 19 8.24 -6.10 7.44
C PHE A 19 8.90 -4.81 7.01
N GLU A 20 10.17 -4.87 6.64
CA GLU A 20 10.88 -3.73 6.09
C GLU A 20 10.67 -3.66 4.58
N LEU A 21 10.52 -2.43 4.07
CA LEU A 21 10.59 -2.14 2.64
C LEU A 21 11.95 -1.54 2.36
N ARG A 22 12.76 -2.24 1.58
CA ARG A 22 14.11 -1.83 1.23
C ARG A 22 14.20 -1.50 -0.25
N ALA A 23 14.97 -0.45 -0.51
CA ALA A 23 15.47 -0.10 -1.82
C ALA A 23 16.09 -1.32 -2.53
N GLY A 24 15.56 -1.62 -3.70
CA GLY A 24 15.97 -2.69 -4.59
C GLY A 24 15.59 -4.11 -4.19
N GLN A 25 14.72 -4.28 -3.19
CA GLN A 25 14.21 -5.59 -2.79
C GLN A 25 12.68 -5.60 -2.82
N GLU A 26 12.04 -4.78 -2.01
CA GLU A 26 10.57 -4.66 -1.97
C GLU A 26 10.06 -3.45 -2.75
N THR A 27 10.90 -2.43 -2.91
CA THR A 27 10.53 -1.17 -3.57
C THR A 27 11.76 -0.50 -4.19
N ALA A 28 11.52 0.56 -4.95
CA ALA A 28 12.51 1.34 -5.68
C ALA A 28 11.89 2.69 -6.10
N GLU A 29 12.68 3.57 -6.70
CA GLU A 29 12.26 4.85 -7.23
C GLU A 29 11.18 4.68 -8.30
N GLY A 30 10.11 5.46 -8.20
CA GLY A 30 9.04 5.44 -9.20
C GLY A 30 9.55 5.80 -10.60
N VAL A 31 10.55 6.66 -10.72
CA VAL A 31 11.26 6.90 -11.99
C VAL A 31 12.65 6.29 -11.86
N TRP A 32 12.90 5.23 -12.61
CA TRP A 32 14.13 4.45 -12.50
C TRP A 32 15.14 4.90 -13.56
N THR A 33 16.24 5.49 -13.12
CA THR A 33 17.29 6.07 -13.99
C THR A 33 18.66 5.48 -13.67
N SER A 34 19.66 5.77 -14.51
CA SER A 34 21.01 5.21 -14.39
C SER A 34 21.81 5.69 -13.18
N ASP A 35 21.38 6.79 -12.53
CA ASP A 35 21.98 7.35 -11.31
C ASP A 35 21.47 6.69 -10.02
N VAL A 36 20.44 5.83 -10.10
CA VAL A 36 19.98 5.06 -8.95
C VAL A 36 21.03 4.05 -8.51
N GLN A 37 21.39 4.07 -7.23
CA GLN A 37 22.54 3.33 -6.68
C GLN A 37 22.18 1.95 -6.10
N HIS A 38 20.95 1.50 -6.27
CA HIS A 38 20.52 0.17 -5.84
C HIS A 38 19.89 -0.61 -7.00
N GLY A 39 19.52 -1.87 -6.77
CA GLY A 39 18.82 -2.68 -7.76
C GLY A 39 17.35 -2.32 -7.89
N GLN A 40 16.69 -2.90 -8.88
CA GLN A 40 15.24 -2.83 -9.08
C GLN A 40 14.60 -4.18 -8.68
N PRO A 41 13.48 -4.19 -7.91
CA PRO A 41 12.76 -5.43 -7.63
C PRO A 41 12.30 -6.13 -8.91
N ALA A 42 12.37 -7.46 -8.94
CA ALA A 42 11.99 -8.25 -10.13
C ALA A 42 10.50 -8.14 -10.48
N ASN A 43 9.64 -7.95 -9.46
CA ASN A 43 8.20 -7.78 -9.67
C ASN A 43 7.89 -6.29 -9.84
N SER A 44 8.00 -5.80 -11.06
CA SER A 44 7.74 -4.41 -11.43
C SER A 44 6.79 -4.29 -12.62
N GLN A 45 6.01 -3.21 -12.66
CA GLN A 45 5.11 -2.89 -13.77
C GLN A 45 5.26 -1.43 -14.16
N PRO A 46 5.35 -1.09 -15.47
CA PRO A 46 5.42 0.30 -15.89
C PRO A 46 4.08 1.02 -15.64
N TRP A 47 4.12 2.32 -15.39
CA TRP A 47 2.90 3.12 -15.23
C TRP A 47 2.09 3.13 -16.55
N PRO A 48 0.75 3.01 -16.50
CA PRO A 48 -0.07 2.86 -17.70
C PRO A 48 0.01 4.02 -18.71
N ARG A 49 0.43 5.22 -18.28
CA ARG A 49 0.45 6.44 -19.11
C ARG A 49 1.82 7.15 -19.12
N ASP A 50 2.83 6.57 -18.49
CA ASP A 50 4.17 7.14 -18.41
C ASP A 50 5.20 6.01 -18.44
N ALA A 51 5.96 5.93 -19.52
CA ALA A 51 6.94 4.87 -19.74
C ALA A 51 8.20 5.00 -18.87
N LEU A 52 8.41 6.15 -18.22
CA LEU A 52 9.53 6.36 -17.30
C LEU A 52 9.21 5.85 -15.88
N GLY A 53 7.91 5.69 -15.59
CA GLY A 53 7.40 5.33 -14.28
C GLY A 53 7.26 3.82 -14.06
N TRP A 54 7.50 3.38 -12.83
CA TRP A 54 7.40 2.00 -12.38
C TRP A 54 6.66 1.89 -11.06
N ASP A 55 5.80 0.88 -10.95
CA ASP A 55 5.26 0.38 -9.69
C ASP A 55 5.94 -0.96 -9.35
N TYR A 56 6.14 -1.19 -8.04
CA TYR A 56 6.81 -2.39 -7.52
C TYR A 56 5.87 -3.18 -6.64
N LEU A 57 5.88 -4.51 -6.79
CA LEU A 57 5.04 -5.42 -6.01
C LEU A 57 5.86 -6.12 -4.92
N ALA A 58 5.69 -5.67 -3.67
CA ALA A 58 6.18 -6.36 -2.49
C ALA A 58 5.21 -7.47 -2.06
N ARG A 59 5.72 -8.69 -1.85
CA ARG A 59 4.98 -9.81 -1.23
C ARG A 59 5.50 -10.04 0.18
N LEU A 60 4.64 -9.83 1.17
CA LEU A 60 4.99 -9.91 2.60
C LEU A 60 4.30 -11.13 3.22
N PRO A 61 5.02 -12.26 3.41
CA PRO A 61 4.41 -13.48 3.93
C PRO A 61 4.14 -13.36 5.44
N LEU A 62 2.88 -13.56 5.84
CA LEU A 62 2.51 -13.72 7.24
C LEU A 62 2.91 -15.13 7.72
N ALA A 63 3.40 -15.23 8.96
CA ALA A 63 3.86 -16.50 9.52
C ALA A 63 2.72 -17.51 9.71
N GLN A 64 1.52 -17.03 10.01
CA GLN A 64 0.32 -17.86 10.17
C GLN A 64 -0.87 -17.27 9.40
N PRO A 65 -1.81 -18.13 8.96
CA PRO A 65 -3.09 -17.67 8.45
C PRO A 65 -3.86 -16.92 9.54
N GLY A 66 -4.45 -15.78 9.19
CA GLY A 66 -5.23 -14.99 10.12
C GLY A 66 -6.04 -13.92 9.40
N THR A 67 -6.88 -13.21 10.16
CA THR A 67 -7.61 -12.04 9.67
C THR A 67 -6.90 -10.78 10.17
N PRO A 68 -6.24 -10.00 9.28
CA PRO A 68 -5.67 -8.72 9.65
C PRO A 68 -6.74 -7.78 10.19
N ALA A 69 -6.52 -7.22 11.37
CA ALA A 69 -7.35 -6.17 11.95
C ALA A 69 -6.86 -4.78 11.53
N SER A 70 -5.54 -4.60 11.39
CA SER A 70 -4.97 -3.35 10.87
C SER A 70 -3.69 -3.59 10.08
N ILE A 71 -3.45 -2.73 9.09
CA ILE A 71 -2.20 -2.68 8.32
C ILE A 71 -1.74 -1.23 8.34
N THR A 72 -0.51 -0.99 8.79
CA THR A 72 0.10 0.34 8.80
C THR A 72 1.35 0.31 7.94
N VAL A 73 1.41 1.20 6.96
CA VAL A 73 2.62 1.44 6.16
C VAL A 73 3.19 2.79 6.56
N ARG A 74 4.47 2.83 6.91
CA ARG A 74 5.18 4.06 7.30
C ARG A 74 6.39 4.25 6.41
N ASN A 75 6.54 5.46 5.89
CA ASN A 75 7.84 5.93 5.43
C ASN A 75 8.73 6.10 6.68
N VAL A 76 9.91 5.48 6.65
CA VAL A 76 10.92 5.59 7.73
C VAL A 76 12.25 6.14 7.21
N SER A 77 12.27 6.58 5.95
CA SER A 77 13.39 7.28 5.32
C SER A 77 13.36 8.75 5.68
N ASP A 78 14.54 9.35 5.84
CA ASP A 78 14.68 10.81 6.01
C ASP A 78 14.57 11.56 4.68
N THR A 79 14.53 10.83 3.55
CA THR A 79 14.48 11.39 2.20
C THR A 79 13.46 10.68 1.32
N GLY A 80 12.77 11.45 0.50
CA GLY A 80 11.81 10.96 -0.49
C GLY A 80 10.47 10.51 0.11
N ASP A 81 9.50 10.30 -0.77
CA ASP A 81 8.16 9.86 -0.40
C ASP A 81 7.98 8.35 -0.67
N LEU A 82 7.28 7.68 0.23
CA LEU A 82 6.83 6.31 0.01
C LEU A 82 5.38 6.34 -0.50
N VAL A 83 5.21 6.08 -1.79
CA VAL A 83 3.88 6.09 -2.44
C VAL A 83 3.32 4.67 -2.48
N LEU A 84 2.23 4.44 -1.76
CA LEU A 84 1.51 3.16 -1.79
C LEU A 84 0.38 3.21 -2.82
N ARG A 85 0.48 2.42 -3.88
CA ARG A 85 -0.53 2.37 -4.96
C ARG A 85 -1.71 1.46 -4.65
N GLY A 86 -1.50 0.44 -3.84
CA GLY A 86 -2.54 -0.52 -3.48
C GLY A 86 -2.00 -1.60 -2.57
N VAL A 87 -2.93 -2.28 -1.89
CA VAL A 87 -2.64 -3.43 -1.02
C VAL A 87 -3.67 -4.51 -1.30
N THR A 88 -3.24 -5.75 -1.36
CA THR A 88 -4.13 -6.90 -1.52
C THR A 88 -3.78 -7.95 -0.48
N LEU A 89 -4.79 -8.42 0.26
CA LEU A 89 -4.67 -9.59 1.11
C LEU A 89 -4.89 -10.83 0.27
N ILE A 90 -4.05 -11.85 0.45
CA ILE A 90 -4.13 -13.11 -0.29
C ILE A 90 -4.12 -14.25 0.73
N ASP A 91 -5.14 -15.10 0.69
CA ASP A 91 -5.12 -16.37 1.41
C ASP A 91 -4.51 -17.45 0.50
N GLY A 92 -3.22 -17.73 0.69
CA GLY A 92 -2.48 -18.70 -0.11
C GLY A 92 -3.03 -20.12 -0.05
N ARG A 93 -3.85 -20.46 0.96
CA ARG A 93 -4.44 -21.81 1.11
C ARG A 93 -5.63 -22.02 0.17
N THR A 94 -6.38 -20.95 -0.09
CA THR A 94 -7.63 -21.00 -0.86
C THR A 94 -7.52 -20.29 -2.21
N GLY A 95 -6.48 -19.49 -2.42
CA GLY A 95 -6.33 -18.62 -3.59
C GLY A 95 -7.25 -17.39 -3.56
N THR A 96 -8.03 -17.23 -2.50
CA THR A 96 -8.92 -16.07 -2.33
C THR A 96 -8.09 -14.81 -2.04
N HIS A 97 -8.61 -13.66 -2.44
CA HIS A 97 -7.94 -12.39 -2.24
C HIS A 97 -8.93 -11.26 -1.98
N ALA A 98 -8.47 -10.22 -1.30
CA ALA A 98 -9.23 -9.03 -1.00
C ALA A 98 -8.36 -7.79 -1.24
N SER A 99 -8.69 -7.01 -2.27
CA SER A 99 -8.06 -5.70 -2.51
C SER A 99 -8.52 -4.69 -1.46
N LEU A 100 -7.56 -4.01 -0.85
CA LEU A 100 -7.78 -2.89 0.04
C LEU A 100 -7.68 -1.63 -0.80
N THR A 101 -8.82 -1.02 -1.12
CA THR A 101 -8.82 0.29 -1.76
C THR A 101 -8.41 1.32 -0.72
N MET A 102 -7.38 2.09 -1.06
CA MET A 102 -6.95 3.23 -0.29
C MET A 102 -7.53 4.49 -0.96
N PRO A 103 -8.32 5.31 -0.26
CA PRO A 103 -8.45 6.70 -0.66
C PRO A 103 -7.07 7.36 -0.49
N ALA A 104 -6.61 8.05 -1.52
CA ALA A 104 -5.23 8.56 -1.61
C ALA A 104 -4.83 9.50 -0.46
N ASP A 105 -5.80 10.06 0.24
CA ASP A 105 -5.68 11.13 1.24
C ASP A 105 -6.34 10.77 2.60
N GLY A 106 -6.93 9.58 2.72
CA GLY A 106 -7.70 9.20 3.92
C GLY A 106 -9.04 9.91 4.06
N ALA A 107 -9.47 10.70 3.07
CA ALA A 107 -10.75 11.42 3.08
C ALA A 107 -11.96 10.50 2.86
N PHE A 108 -11.75 9.20 2.66
CA PHE A 108 -12.84 8.25 2.47
C PHE A 108 -12.74 7.04 3.38
N GLN A 109 -13.90 6.59 3.88
CA GLN A 109 -14.04 5.37 4.65
C GLN A 109 -14.84 4.33 3.88
N ARG A 110 -14.38 3.08 3.82
CA ARG A 110 -15.16 2.01 3.20
C ARG A 110 -16.35 1.65 4.09
N VAL A 111 -17.57 1.80 3.57
CA VAL A 111 -18.82 1.49 4.29
C VAL A 111 -19.49 0.21 3.79
N HIS A 112 -19.17 -0.26 2.59
CA HIS A 112 -19.66 -1.54 2.07
C HIS A 112 -18.65 -2.21 1.13
N SER A 113 -18.62 -3.54 1.14
CA SER A 113 -17.76 -4.35 0.29
C SER A 113 -18.48 -5.62 -0.19
N GLY A 114 -19.03 -5.57 -1.40
CA GLY A 114 -19.56 -6.70 -2.18
C GLY A 114 -18.96 -6.70 -3.59
N ASP A 115 -19.76 -6.99 -4.61
CA ASP A 115 -19.37 -6.83 -6.03
C ASP A 115 -18.99 -5.37 -6.37
N VAL A 116 -19.49 -4.44 -5.56
CA VAL A 116 -19.07 -3.03 -5.55
C VAL A 116 -18.44 -2.67 -4.22
N LYS A 117 -17.50 -1.72 -4.25
CA LYS A 117 -16.91 -1.11 -3.06
C LYS A 117 -17.50 0.29 -2.90
N ILE A 118 -18.15 0.54 -1.77
CA ILE A 118 -18.78 1.84 -1.48
C ILE A 118 -17.95 2.53 -0.42
N TYR A 119 -17.62 3.79 -0.69
CA TYR A 119 -16.86 4.67 0.19
C TYR A 119 -17.71 5.88 0.56
N GLU A 120 -17.71 6.21 1.85
CA GLU A 120 -18.20 7.48 2.35
C GLU A 120 -17.09 8.51 2.25
N ASN A 121 -17.38 9.67 1.67
CA ASN A 121 -16.49 10.83 1.70
C ASN A 121 -16.67 11.55 3.05
N LEU A 122 -15.62 11.52 3.87
CA LEU A 122 -15.57 12.11 5.22
C LEU A 122 -15.46 13.65 5.19
N GLU A 123 -15.08 14.22 4.05
CA GLU A 123 -14.95 15.67 3.85
C GLU A 123 -16.17 16.28 3.12
N LYS A 124 -17.23 15.48 2.94
CA LYS A 124 -18.44 15.94 2.26
C LYS A 124 -19.12 17.06 3.04
N LEU A 125 -19.18 18.25 2.44
CA LEU A 125 -20.01 19.34 2.93
C LEU A 125 -21.52 19.04 2.77
N PRO A 126 -22.37 19.57 3.67
CA PRO A 126 -23.82 19.45 3.53
C PRO A 126 -24.34 20.11 2.25
N ARG A 127 -25.57 19.75 1.83
CA ARG A 127 -26.20 20.26 0.59
C ARG A 127 -26.27 21.79 0.53
N ALA A 128 -26.24 22.47 1.68
CA ALA A 128 -26.02 23.90 1.80
C ALA A 128 -24.91 24.13 2.82
N TYR A 129 -23.89 24.90 2.45
CA TYR A 129 -22.78 25.32 3.31
C TYR A 129 -22.50 26.80 3.07
N LEU A 130 -21.98 27.49 4.08
CA LEU A 130 -21.51 28.87 3.96
C LEU A 130 -20.02 28.84 3.57
N ALA A 131 -19.67 29.50 2.48
CA ALA A 131 -18.29 29.82 2.13
C ALA A 131 -18.02 31.27 2.52
N GLY A 132 -17.04 31.48 3.39
CA GLY A 132 -16.53 32.79 3.80
C GLY A 132 -15.29 33.18 3.03
#